data_AF-A0A1D8I1V5-F1
#
_entry.id   AF-A0A1D8I1V5-F1
#
_cell.length_a   1.000
_cell.length_b   1.000
_cell.length_c   1.000
_cell.angle_alpha   90.00
_cell.angle_beta   90.00
_cell.angle_gamma   90.00
#
_symmetry.space_group_name_H-M   'P 1'
#
loop_
_entity.id
_entity.type
_entity.pdbx_description
1 polymer ?
#
loop_
_entity_poly.entity_id
_entity_poly.type
_entity_poly.pdbx_seq_one_letter_code
_entity_poly.pdbx_strand_id
1 'polypeptide(L)'
;MINKKMKKYQGLFHLKNLPDLVIVVDPSINYAAIKEAKKMQIPVLAFIDIETPRIEEVDYWIPISNRSTQSIYQFFKIFVNLNK
;
A
#
# COMPACT_ATOMS: atom_id res chain seq x y z
N MET A 1 0.97 10.93 -26.08
CA MET A 1 2.16 10.67 -25.25
C MET A 1 1.79 10.93 -23.79
N ILE A 2 1.48 9.89 -23.00
CA ILE A 2 1.17 10.09 -21.57
C ILE A 2 2.46 10.59 -20.89
N ASN A 3 2.38 11.77 -20.29
CA ASN A 3 3.53 12.47 -19.72
C ASN A 3 4.07 11.68 -18.51
N LYS A 4 5.40 11.54 -18.38
CA LYS A 4 6.08 10.70 -17.34
C LYS A 4 5.63 11.04 -15.91
N LYS A 5 5.29 12.31 -15.67
CA LYS A 5 4.73 12.79 -14.39
C LYS A 5 3.34 12.22 -14.11
N MET A 6 2.44 12.22 -15.11
CA MET A 6 1.08 11.70 -14.94
C MET A 6 1.09 10.23 -14.53
N LYS A 7 1.94 9.40 -15.15
CA LYS A 7 2.04 7.97 -14.82
C LYS A 7 2.39 7.71 -13.35
N LYS A 8 3.21 8.57 -12.73
CA LYS A 8 3.65 8.40 -11.33
C LYS A 8 2.70 9.03 -10.31
N TYR A 9 2.10 10.17 -10.64
CA TYR A 9 1.38 10.99 -9.66
C TYR A 9 -0.14 11.05 -9.88
N GLN A 10 -0.68 10.33 -10.87
CA GLN A 10 -2.13 10.36 -11.18
C GLN A 10 -3.03 10.06 -9.98
N GLY A 11 -2.63 9.16 -9.09
CA GLY A 11 -3.41 8.79 -7.90
C GLY A 11 -3.42 9.86 -6.80
N LEU A 12 -2.51 10.84 -6.86
CA LEU A 12 -2.39 11.88 -5.84
C LEU A 12 -3.22 13.12 -6.16
N PHE A 13 -3.61 13.33 -7.42
CA PHE A 13 -4.34 14.55 -7.82
C PHE A 13 -5.70 14.71 -7.14
N HIS A 14 -6.29 13.61 -6.69
CA HIS A 14 -7.58 13.62 -5.99
C HIS A 14 -7.45 13.73 -4.46
N LEU A 15 -6.24 13.70 -3.91
CA LEU A 15 -6.02 13.88 -2.48
C LEU A 15 -6.18 15.36 -2.13
N LYS A 16 -7.17 15.67 -1.28
CA LYS A 16 -7.37 17.02 -0.71
C LYS A 16 -6.53 17.24 0.54
N ASN A 17 -6.33 16.18 1.32
CA ASN A 17 -5.57 16.15 2.57
C ASN A 17 -4.59 14.96 2.53
N LEU A 18 -3.72 14.89 3.52
CA LEU A 18 -2.94 13.67 3.77
C LEU A 18 -3.86 12.47 4.01
N PRO A 19 -3.45 11.26 3.61
CA PRO A 19 -4.24 10.06 3.85
C PRO A 19 -4.24 9.70 5.35
N ASP A 20 -5.38 9.21 5.85
CA ASP A 20 -5.50 8.70 7.22
C ASP A 20 -4.84 7.31 7.41
N LEU A 21 -4.60 6.60 6.31
CA LEU A 21 -3.98 5.27 6.27
C LEU A 21 -3.29 5.08 4.91
N VAL A 22 -2.10 4.46 4.91
CA VAL A 22 -1.43 4.03 3.68
C VAL A 22 -1.45 2.50 3.60
N ILE A 23 -1.88 1.97 2.45
CA ILE A 23 -1.81 0.53 2.15
C ILE A 23 -0.54 0.27 1.32
N VAL A 24 0.34 -0.60 1.81
CA VAL A 24 1.58 -1.00 1.13
C VAL A 24 1.52 -2.46 0.71
N VAL A 25 1.67 -2.71 -0.58
CA VAL A 25 1.83 -4.06 -1.12
C VAL A 25 3.31 -4.39 -1.16
N ASP A 26 3.70 -5.55 -0.64
CA ASP A 26 5.09 -6.01 -0.58
C ASP A 26 6.04 -4.98 0.08
N PRO A 27 6.06 -4.94 1.43
CA PRO A 27 6.97 -4.11 2.22
C PRO A 27 8.44 -4.27 1.87
N SER A 28 8.85 -5.46 1.45
CA SER A 28 10.25 -5.77 1.14
C SER A 28 10.75 -4.88 -0.01
N ILE A 29 9.90 -4.68 -1.01
CA ILE A 29 10.19 -3.83 -2.18
C ILE A 29 9.88 -2.35 -1.89
N ASN A 30 8.79 -2.09 -1.15
CA ASN A 30 8.25 -0.73 -0.98
C ASN A 30 8.52 -0.11 0.40
N TYR A 31 9.60 -0.54 1.05
CA TYR A 31 9.96 -0.11 2.41
C TYR A 31 10.12 1.42 2.58
N ALA A 32 10.50 2.13 1.52
CA ALA A 32 10.58 3.60 1.55
C ALA A 32 9.22 4.26 1.89
N ALA A 33 8.12 3.72 1.38
CA ALA A 33 6.78 4.24 1.65
C ALA A 33 6.41 4.09 3.14
N ILE A 34 6.84 3.00 3.78
CA ILE A 34 6.64 2.75 5.22
C ILE A 34 7.39 3.81 6.03
N LYS A 35 8.66 4.09 5.67
CA LYS A 35 9.45 5.12 6.35
C LYS A 35 8.86 6.52 6.18
N GLU A 36 8.36 6.85 4.99
CA GLU A 36 7.73 8.14 4.71
C GLU A 36 6.43 8.31 5.51
N ALA A 37 5.56 7.30 5.50
CA ALA A 37 4.33 7.30 6.28
C ALA A 37 4.60 7.45 7.77
N LYS A 38 5.57 6.70 8.32
CA LYS A 38 5.99 6.78 9.72
C LYS A 38 6.51 8.17 10.11
N LYS A 39 7.28 8.84 9.24
CA LYS A 39 7.73 10.22 9.45
C LYS A 39 6.57 11.22 9.49
N MET A 40 5.54 10.97 8.70
CA MET A 40 4.32 11.77 8.64
C MET A 40 3.29 11.38 9.70
N GLN A 41 3.61 10.41 10.57
CA GLN A 41 2.69 9.85 11.58
C GLN A 41 1.39 9.27 10.98
N ILE A 42 1.49 8.75 9.76
CA ILE A 42 0.37 8.09 9.07
C ILE A 42 0.52 6.58 9.29
N PRO A 43 -0.51 5.88 9.81
CA PRO A 43 -0.44 4.44 10.01
C PRO A 43 -0.37 3.69 8.68
N VAL A 44 0.27 2.52 8.72
CA VAL A 44 0.48 1.66 7.55
C VAL A 44 -0.23 0.32 7.73
N LEU A 45 -1.00 -0.07 6.72
CA LEU A 45 -1.49 -1.43 6.52
C LEU A 45 -0.64 -2.11 5.43
N ALA A 46 -0.02 -3.25 5.73
CA ALA A 46 0.80 -3.97 4.75
C ALA A 46 0.29 -5.36 4.41
N PHE A 47 0.53 -5.77 3.16
CA PHE A 47 0.39 -7.14 2.71
C PHE A 47 1.72 -7.86 2.83
N ILE A 48 1.79 -8.81 3.74
CA ILE A 48 3.02 -9.54 4.08
C ILE A 48 2.91 -10.99 3.65
N ASP A 49 4.04 -11.58 3.30
CA ASP A 49 4.21 -13.03 3.14
C ASP A 49 5.18 -13.56 4.20
N ILE A 50 5.49 -14.86 4.13
CA ILE A 50 6.40 -15.51 5.07
C ILE A 50 7.85 -15.01 4.96
N GLU A 51 8.21 -14.39 3.85
CA GLU A 51 9.55 -13.90 3.56
C GLU A 51 9.72 -12.42 3.89
N THR A 52 8.63 -11.71 4.18
CA THR A 52 8.62 -10.27 4.41
C THR A 52 9.36 -9.96 5.71
N PRO A 53 10.51 -9.25 5.64
CA PRO A 53 11.25 -8.86 6.83
C PRO A 53 10.60 -7.63 7.47
N ARG A 54 10.87 -7.40 8.76
CA ARG A 54 10.53 -6.16 9.48
C ARG A 54 9.03 -5.86 9.57
N ILE A 55 8.23 -6.88 9.86
CA ILE A 55 6.76 -6.78 10.05
C ILE A 55 6.44 -5.83 11.22
N GLU A 56 7.32 -5.76 12.22
CA GLU A 56 7.23 -4.89 13.39
C GLU A 56 7.27 -3.38 13.08
N GLU A 57 7.67 -3.00 11.86
CA GLU A 57 7.67 -1.60 11.43
C GLU A 57 6.34 -1.13 10.85
N VAL A 58 5.37 -2.03 10.72
CA VAL A 58 4.03 -1.77 10.17
C VAL A 58 2.99 -1.85 11.29
N ASP A 59 2.02 -0.93 11.28
CA ASP A 59 0.96 -0.87 12.30
C ASP A 59 -0.05 -2.01 12.18
N TYR A 60 -0.42 -2.37 10.95
CA TYR A 60 -1.34 -3.46 10.65
C TYR A 60 -0.83 -4.31 9.50
N TRP A 61 -0.97 -5.63 9.60
CA TRP A 61 -0.52 -6.53 8.54
C TRP A 61 -1.56 -7.59 8.20
N ILE A 62 -1.59 -7.98 6.93
CA ILE A 62 -2.47 -9.02 6.40
C ILE A 62 -1.60 -10.06 5.70
N PRO A 63 -1.60 -11.32 6.17
CA PRO A 63 -0.83 -12.38 5.54
C PRO A 63 -1.48 -12.78 4.21
N ILE A 64 -0.75 -12.59 3.11
CA ILE A 64 -1.19 -12.89 1.75
C ILE A 64 0.02 -13.27 0.88
N SER A 65 -0.19 -14.18 -0.07
CA SER A 65 0.80 -14.40 -1.13
C SER A 65 0.86 -13.21 -2.09
N ASN A 66 1.90 -12.37 -1.94
CA ASN A 66 2.21 -11.24 -2.83
C ASN A 66 2.75 -11.68 -4.21
N ARG A 67 3.06 -12.97 -4.40
CA ARG A 67 3.66 -13.51 -5.62
C ARG A 67 2.69 -13.57 -6.80
N SER A 68 1.38 -13.44 -6.55
CA SER A 68 0.34 -13.50 -7.56
C SER A 68 -0.43 -12.18 -7.64
N THR A 69 -0.39 -11.54 -8.81
CA THR A 69 -1.22 -10.38 -9.14
C THR A 69 -2.71 -10.68 -8.94
N GLN A 70 -3.13 -11.94 -9.17
CA GLN A 70 -4.51 -12.36 -8.96
C GLN A 70 -4.89 -12.30 -7.49
N SER A 71 -4.02 -12.76 -6.58
CA SER A 71 -4.27 -12.70 -5.13
C SER A 71 -4.40 -11.26 -4.65
N ILE A 72 -3.47 -10.39 -5.06
CA ILE A 72 -3.51 -8.95 -4.75
C ILE A 72 -4.81 -8.34 -5.27
N TYR A 73 -5.21 -8.64 -6.51
CA TYR A 73 -6.45 -8.12 -7.09
C TYR A 73 -7.70 -8.56 -6.32
N GLN A 74 -7.82 -9.85 -5.98
CA GLN A 74 -8.95 -10.35 -5.19
C GLN A 74 -9.04 -9.68 -3.83
N PHE A 75 -7.89 -9.43 -3.21
CA PHE A 75 -7.86 -8.74 -1.93
C PHE A 75 -8.33 -7.28 -2.08
N PHE A 76 -7.87 -6.56 -3.11
CA PHE A 76 -8.33 -5.19 -3.34
C PHE A 76 -9.83 -5.10 -3.67
N LYS A 77 -10.43 -6.13 -4.28
CA LYS A 77 -11.89 -6.19 -4.48
C LYS A 77 -12.67 -6.12 -3.17
N ILE A 78 -12.11 -6.64 -2.08
CA ILE A 78 -12.76 -6.56 -0.77
C ILE A 78 -12.96 -5.09 -0.39
N PHE A 79 -11.92 -4.25 -0.45
CA PHE A 79 -12.04 -2.82 -0.15
C PHE A 79 -13.02 -2.07 -1.06
N VAL A 80 -13.02 -2.40 -2.36
CA VAL A 80 -13.95 -1.77 -3.30
C VAL A 80 -15.41 -2.11 -2.95
N ASN A 81 -15.65 -3.34 -2.49
CA ASN A 81 -16.99 -3.79 -2.12
C ASN A 81 -17.42 -3.37 -0.71
N LEU A 82 -16.48 -3.06 0.20
CA LEU A 82 -16.80 -2.54 1.54
C LEU A 82 -17.47 -1.15 1.49
N ASN A 83 -17.25 -0.39 0.41
CA ASN A 83 -17.83 0.92 0.19
C ASN A 83 -19.14 0.88 -0.64
N LYS A 84 -19.76 -0.29 -0.80
CA LYS A 84 -21.10 -0.46 -1.35
C LYS A 84 -22.06 -0.88 -0.25
#